data_AF-A0A949XSW7-F1
#
_entry.id   AF-A0A949XSW7-F1
#
_cell.length_a   1.000
_cell.length_b   1.000
_cell.length_c   1.000
_cell.angle_alpha   90.00
_cell.angle_beta   90.00
_cell.angle_gamma   90.00
#
_symmetry.space_group_name_H-M   'P 1'
#
loop_
_entity.id
_entity.type
_entity.pdbx_description
1 polymer ?
#
loop_
_entity_poly.entity_id
_entity_poly.type
_entity_poly.pdbx_seq_one_letter_code
_entity_poly.pdbx_strand_id
1 'polypeptide(L)'
;MIIQNAPPGSYAVSVPGTGSNGCIDTVMSGASDLSRDYLVISAGGSPAPIDVTLRADCASLTVNLDSGSNSQATVLLIANNRLVQPFIGSRGGTAHFGNLPPGDYIVYAFSSVDDLEYANPEVMRACSGQSITLSPNQQAELKIGVINRESR
;
A
#
# COMPACT_ATOMS: atom_id res chain seq x y z
N MET A 1 -8.21 -19.11 8.04
CA MET A 1 -7.26 -18.91 9.16
C MET A 1 -8.01 -18.26 10.30
N ILE A 2 -7.80 -18.69 11.55
CA ILE A 2 -8.44 -18.10 12.74
C ILE A 2 -7.32 -17.74 13.72
N ILE A 3 -7.31 -16.49 14.20
CA ILE A 3 -6.42 -16.07 15.30
C ILE A 3 -7.21 -16.24 16.59
N GLN A 4 -6.71 -17.08 17.50
CA GLN A 4 -7.34 -17.33 18.80
C GLN A 4 -6.64 -16.54 19.91
N ASN A 5 -7.41 -16.06 20.89
CA ASN A 5 -6.92 -15.37 22.08
C ASN A 5 -6.04 -14.13 21.79
N ALA A 6 -6.40 -13.34 20.77
CA ALA A 6 -5.82 -12.03 20.59
C ALA A 6 -6.09 -11.17 21.84
N PRO A 7 -5.06 -10.60 22.51
CA PRO A 7 -5.25 -9.74 23.66
C PRO A 7 -6.17 -8.55 23.36
N PRO A 8 -6.75 -7.91 24.39
CA PRO A 8 -7.45 -6.65 24.20
C PRO A 8 -6.50 -5.58 23.65
N GLY A 9 -6.94 -4.83 22.64
CA GLY A 9 -6.11 -3.83 21.99
C GLY A 9 -6.62 -3.39 20.62
N SER A 10 -5.85 -2.52 19.97
CA SER A 10 -6.11 -1.99 18.64
C SER A 10 -5.18 -2.65 17.62
N TYR A 11 -5.76 -3.22 16.57
CA TYR A 11 -5.06 -4.02 15.57
C TYR A 11 -5.25 -3.43 14.18
N ALA A 12 -4.15 -3.22 13.45
CA ALA A 12 -4.23 -2.96 12.01
C ALA A 12 -4.42 -4.28 11.28
N VAL A 13 -5.41 -4.35 10.39
CA VAL A 13 -5.66 -5.54 9.58
C VAL A 13 -5.07 -5.30 8.19
N SER A 14 -4.05 -6.09 7.85
CA SER A 14 -3.49 -6.13 6.51
C SER A 14 -3.90 -7.42 5.83
N VAL A 15 -4.50 -7.30 4.65
CA VAL A 15 -4.79 -8.44 3.78
C VAL A 15 -3.74 -8.42 2.67
N PRO A 16 -2.65 -9.18 2.81
CA PRO A 16 -1.62 -9.22 1.77
C PRO A 16 -2.20 -9.84 0.49
N GLY A 17 -1.92 -9.19 -0.64
CA GLY A 17 -2.14 -9.63 -2.04
C GLY A 17 -3.19 -10.71 -2.26
N THR A 18 -4.35 -10.34 -2.78
CA THR A 18 -5.48 -11.22 -3.09
C THR A 18 -5.26 -12.07 -4.34
N GLY A 19 -4.11 -12.76 -4.45
CA GLY A 19 -3.78 -13.65 -5.57
C GLY A 19 -3.97 -13.01 -6.97
N SER A 20 -4.07 -13.86 -7.99
CA SER A 20 -4.25 -13.44 -9.39
C SER A 20 -5.69 -13.01 -9.74
N ASN A 21 -6.67 -13.22 -8.86
CA ASN A 21 -8.08 -13.21 -9.23
C ASN A 21 -8.87 -11.98 -8.77
N GLY A 22 -8.20 -10.95 -8.25
CA GLY A 22 -8.84 -9.70 -7.89
C GLY A 22 -7.97 -8.82 -7.00
N CYS A 23 -8.56 -7.74 -6.53
CA CYS A 23 -8.00 -6.78 -5.61
C CYS A 23 -9.03 -6.48 -4.53
N ILE A 24 -8.57 -5.97 -3.39
CA ILE A 24 -9.42 -5.71 -2.23
C ILE A 24 -10.37 -4.56 -2.56
N ASP A 25 -11.67 -4.82 -2.46
CA ASP A 25 -12.67 -3.78 -2.51
C ASP A 25 -12.92 -3.20 -1.12
N THR A 26 -13.47 -4.02 -0.20
CA THR A 26 -13.70 -3.64 1.20
C THR A 26 -13.19 -4.68 2.19
N VAL A 27 -12.83 -4.22 3.38
CA VAL A 27 -12.49 -5.05 4.55
C VAL A 27 -13.28 -4.51 5.73
N MET A 28 -14.35 -5.21 6.11
CA MET A 28 -15.29 -4.74 7.12
C MET A 28 -15.26 -5.64 8.35
N SER A 29 -15.47 -5.08 9.54
CA SER A 29 -15.86 -5.82 10.73
C SER A 29 -17.07 -5.13 11.37
N GLY A 30 -18.24 -5.74 11.22
CA GLY A 30 -19.52 -5.10 11.56
C GLY A 30 -19.71 -3.82 10.74
N ALA A 31 -19.66 -2.67 11.40
CA ALA A 31 -19.82 -1.35 10.76
C ALA A 31 -18.50 -0.61 10.49
N SER A 32 -17.34 -1.18 10.88
CA SER A 32 -16.03 -0.51 10.77
C SER A 32 -15.29 -0.93 9.51
N ASP A 33 -14.73 0.03 8.77
CA ASP A 33 -13.88 -0.22 7.59
C ASP A 33 -12.42 -0.37 8.03
N LEU A 34 -11.96 -1.61 8.12
CA LEU A 34 -10.62 -1.95 8.59
C LEU A 34 -9.51 -1.61 7.58
N SER A 35 -9.86 -1.12 6.38
CA SER A 35 -8.87 -0.52 5.48
C SER A 35 -8.44 0.88 5.93
N ARG A 36 -9.21 1.51 6.82
CA ARG A 36 -9.00 2.88 7.32
C ARG A 36 -8.93 2.97 8.84
N ASP A 37 -9.58 2.04 9.52
CA ASP A 37 -9.73 2.01 10.98
C ASP A 37 -9.01 0.79 11.59
N TYR A 38 -8.74 0.89 12.89
CA TYR A 38 -8.22 -0.22 13.67
C TYR A 38 -9.35 -1.16 14.11
N LEU A 39 -9.09 -2.46 14.07
CA LEU A 39 -9.91 -3.45 14.75
C LEU A 39 -9.68 -3.34 16.26
N VAL A 40 -10.74 -3.00 17.00
CA VAL A 40 -10.67 -2.91 18.47
C VAL A 40 -11.20 -4.19 19.11
N ILE A 41 -10.35 -4.87 19.87
CA ILE A 41 -10.72 -6.04 20.66
C ILE A 41 -10.88 -5.59 22.12
N SER A 42 -12.09 -5.68 22.65
CA SER A 42 -12.40 -5.36 24.05
C SER A 42 -12.10 -6.54 24.98
N ALA A 43 -11.82 -6.27 26.26
CA ALA A 43 -11.61 -7.31 27.25
C ALA A 43 -12.82 -8.26 27.36
N GLY A 44 -12.61 -9.54 27.08
CA GLY A 44 -13.66 -10.58 27.10
C GLY A 44 -14.65 -10.52 25.93
N GLY A 45 -14.46 -9.63 24.96
CA GLY A 45 -15.31 -9.51 23.78
C GLY A 45 -14.73 -10.24 22.57
N SER A 46 -15.60 -10.84 21.76
CA SER A 46 -15.24 -11.27 20.40
C SER A 46 -15.61 -10.16 19.42
N PRO A 47 -14.70 -9.70 18.55
CA PRO A 47 -15.06 -8.77 17.48
C PRO A 47 -16.04 -9.44 16.52
N ALA A 48 -16.76 -8.61 15.75
CA ALA A 48 -17.58 -9.10 14.64
C ALA A 48 -16.68 -9.79 13.59
N PRO A 49 -17.21 -10.77 12.84
CA PRO A 49 -16.48 -11.39 11.73
C PRO A 49 -15.88 -10.34 10.79
N ILE A 50 -14.70 -10.66 10.24
CA ILE A 50 -14.08 -9.83 9.20
C ILE A 50 -14.57 -10.32 7.85
N ASP A 51 -15.29 -9.46 7.15
CA ASP A 51 -15.76 -9.69 5.79
C ASP A 51 -14.83 -8.97 4.80
N VAL A 52 -14.28 -9.72 3.84
CA VAL A 52 -13.42 -9.20 2.77
C VAL A 52 -14.11 -9.43 1.44
N THR A 53 -14.31 -8.36 0.68
CA THR A 53 -14.83 -8.45 -0.69
C THR A 53 -13.71 -8.18 -1.68
N LEU A 54 -13.76 -8.92 -2.79
CA LEU A 54 -12.84 -8.76 -3.91
C LEU A 54 -13.57 -8.14 -5.08
N ARG A 55 -12.86 -7.29 -5.80
CA ARG A 55 -13.30 -6.75 -7.10
C ARG A 55 -12.39 -7.25 -8.22
N ALA A 56 -12.96 -7.35 -9.41
CA ALA A 56 -12.27 -7.87 -10.59
C ALA A 56 -11.70 -6.77 -11.49
N ASP A 57 -12.14 -5.53 -11.32
CA ASP A 57 -11.79 -4.36 -12.14
C ASP A 57 -10.50 -3.66 -11.68
N CYS A 58 -9.51 -4.45 -11.31
CA CYS A 58 -8.26 -3.95 -10.74
C CYS A 58 -7.42 -3.20 -11.79
N ALA A 59 -6.70 -2.19 -11.33
CA ALA A 59 -5.73 -1.47 -12.12
C ALA A 59 -4.34 -2.11 -12.03
N SER A 60 -3.49 -1.76 -12.98
CA SER A 60 -2.06 -1.99 -12.94
C SER A 60 -1.30 -0.70 -13.18
N LEU A 61 -0.09 -0.63 -12.62
CA LEU A 61 0.79 0.52 -12.73
C LEU A 61 2.21 0.05 -13.05
N THR A 62 2.76 0.58 -14.14
CA THR A 62 4.18 0.46 -14.47
C THR A 62 4.87 1.78 -14.13
N VAL A 63 5.89 1.73 -13.28
CA VAL A 63 6.70 2.88 -12.88
C VAL A 63 8.08 2.74 -13.50
N ASN A 64 8.46 3.71 -14.33
CA ASN A 64 9.80 3.80 -14.90
C ASN A 64 10.59 4.88 -14.17
N LEU A 65 11.82 4.55 -13.81
CA LEU A 65 12.77 5.49 -13.25
C LEU A 65 13.46 6.26 -14.37
N ASP A 66 13.67 7.55 -14.17
CA ASP A 66 14.37 8.37 -15.16
C ASP A 66 15.79 7.84 -15.40
N SER A 67 16.20 7.82 -16.67
CA SER A 67 17.40 7.14 -17.20
C SER A 67 18.74 7.67 -16.64
N GLY A 68 18.72 8.81 -15.93
CA GLY A 68 19.88 9.38 -15.23
C GLY A 68 19.96 8.98 -13.75
N SER A 69 19.00 8.22 -13.25
CA SER A 69 18.90 7.83 -11.84
C SER A 69 19.47 6.43 -11.60
N ASN A 70 20.07 6.21 -10.43
CA ASN A 70 20.61 4.92 -10.01
C ASN A 70 19.64 3.77 -10.30
N SER A 71 20.11 2.73 -11.00
CA SER A 71 19.36 1.51 -11.34
C SER A 71 18.79 0.78 -10.11
N GLN A 72 19.25 1.12 -8.90
CA GLN A 72 18.91 0.44 -7.65
C GLN A 72 17.97 1.22 -6.71
N ALA A 73 16.98 1.96 -7.24
CA ALA A 73 15.99 2.61 -6.39
C ALA A 73 14.88 1.65 -5.92
N THR A 74 14.33 1.92 -4.74
CA THR A 74 13.13 1.27 -4.20
C THR A 74 11.91 2.13 -4.52
N VAL A 75 10.92 1.55 -5.20
CA VAL A 75 9.66 2.24 -5.49
C VAL A 75 8.64 1.87 -4.43
N LEU A 76 8.10 2.89 -3.75
CA LEU A 76 7.00 2.74 -2.80
C LEU A 76 5.73 3.29 -3.42
N LEU A 77 4.68 2.49 -3.43
CA LEU A 77 3.34 2.89 -3.84
C LEU A 77 2.43 2.85 -2.61
N ILE A 78 1.95 4.02 -2.20
CA ILE A 78 1.12 4.19 -1.00
C ILE A 78 -0.29 4.56 -1.45
N ALA A 79 -1.29 3.78 -1.03
CA ALA A 79 -2.69 4.13 -1.22
C ALA A 79 -3.04 5.31 -0.32
N ASN A 80 -3.64 6.35 -0.89
CA ASN A 80 -4.10 7.49 -0.12
C ASN A 80 -5.26 7.06 0.80
N ASN A 81 -5.25 7.50 2.05
CA ASN A 81 -6.29 7.21 3.05
C ASN A 81 -6.54 5.72 3.36
N ARG A 82 -5.53 4.85 3.29
CA ARG A 82 -5.63 3.47 3.78
C ARG A 82 -4.52 3.17 4.80
N LEU A 83 -4.83 2.41 5.85
CA LEU A 83 -3.87 1.85 6.82
C LEU A 83 -3.10 0.64 6.25
N VAL A 84 -3.24 0.37 4.95
CA VAL A 84 -2.62 -0.77 4.28
C VAL A 84 -1.13 -0.48 4.06
N GLN A 85 -0.31 -1.53 4.19
CA GLN A 85 1.12 -1.44 3.93
C GLN A 85 1.40 -0.94 2.50
N PRO A 86 2.48 -0.18 2.28
CA PRO A 86 2.90 0.21 0.94
C PRO A 86 3.16 -1.02 0.08
N PHE A 87 2.85 -0.90 -1.22
CA PHE A 87 3.36 -1.83 -2.20
C PHE A 87 4.81 -1.46 -2.51
N ILE A 88 5.71 -2.44 -2.44
CA ILE A 88 7.15 -2.24 -2.66
C ILE A 88 7.53 -2.86 -4.01
N GLY A 89 8.02 -2.01 -4.91
CA GLY A 89 8.46 -2.37 -6.25
C GLY A 89 9.99 -2.48 -6.34
N SER A 90 10.44 -3.39 -7.22
CA SER A 90 11.85 -3.81 -7.34
C SER A 90 12.83 -2.72 -7.80
N ARG A 91 14.11 -3.01 -7.53
CA ARG A 91 15.33 -2.32 -7.98
C ARG A 91 15.67 -2.74 -9.41
N GLY A 92 15.63 -1.83 -10.39
CA GLY A 92 16.07 -2.15 -11.75
C GLY A 92 15.49 -1.28 -12.87
N GLY A 93 15.32 0.02 -12.66
CA GLY A 93 14.84 0.95 -13.69
C GLY A 93 13.33 0.92 -13.95
N THR A 94 12.65 -0.22 -13.77
CA THR A 94 11.19 -0.33 -13.92
C THR A 94 10.57 -1.19 -12.81
N ALA A 95 9.49 -0.72 -12.19
CA ALA A 95 8.67 -1.45 -11.23
C ALA A 95 7.27 -1.68 -11.78
N HIS A 96 6.72 -2.89 -11.61
CA HIS A 96 5.37 -3.22 -12.05
C HIS A 96 4.51 -3.61 -10.84
N PHE A 97 3.34 -2.99 -10.74
CA PHE A 97 2.35 -3.23 -9.70
C PHE A 97 1.05 -3.70 -10.35
N GLY A 98 0.64 -4.93 -10.06
CA GLY A 98 -0.63 -5.50 -10.49
C GLY A 98 -1.65 -5.55 -9.35
N ASN A 99 -2.90 -5.85 -9.69
CA ASN A 99 -3.97 -6.09 -8.71
C ASN A 99 -4.18 -4.90 -7.75
N LEU A 100 -4.08 -3.67 -8.27
CA LEU A 100 -4.32 -2.47 -7.49
C LEU A 100 -5.81 -2.14 -7.47
N PRO A 101 -6.42 -1.94 -6.29
CA PRO A 101 -7.75 -1.35 -6.22
C PRO A 101 -7.78 0.02 -6.91
N PRO A 102 -8.85 0.38 -7.64
CA PRO A 102 -9.03 1.75 -8.12
C PRO A 102 -9.00 2.75 -6.95
N GLY A 103 -8.38 3.91 -7.17
CA GLY A 103 -8.23 4.93 -6.15
C GLY A 103 -7.00 5.82 -6.34
N ASP A 104 -6.75 6.66 -5.33
CA ASP A 104 -5.64 7.61 -5.33
C ASP A 104 -4.42 7.01 -4.65
N TYR A 105 -3.26 7.21 -5.27
CA TYR A 105 -1.98 6.72 -4.81
C TYR A 105 -0.92 7.80 -4.86
N ILE A 106 0.09 7.65 -4.02
CA ILE A 106 1.33 8.44 -4.10
C ILE A 106 2.49 7.47 -4.33
N VAL A 107 3.25 7.74 -5.38
CA VAL A 107 4.44 6.99 -5.78
C VAL A 107 5.68 7.73 -5.32
N TYR A 108 6.59 7.01 -4.69
CA TYR A 108 7.91 7.49 -4.32
C TYR A 108 8.97 6.56 -4.89
N ALA A 109 10.09 7.11 -5.33
CA ALA A 109 11.27 6.34 -5.70
C ALA A 109 12.43 6.81 -4.85
N PHE A 110 13.02 5.95 -4.03
CA PHE A 110 14.13 6.30 -3.14
C PHE A 110 15.39 5.52 -3.50
N SER A 111 16.57 6.15 -3.41
CA SER A 111 17.85 5.45 -3.61
C SER A 111 18.14 4.42 -2.50
N SER A 112 17.70 4.69 -1.27
CA SER A 112 17.68 3.75 -0.13
C SER A 112 16.49 4.05 0.78
N VAL A 113 15.94 3.02 1.41
CA VAL A 113 14.84 3.08 2.40
C VAL A 113 15.25 2.56 3.78
N ASP A 114 16.53 2.25 4.00
CA ASP A 114 16.99 1.53 5.20
C ASP A 114 16.69 2.31 6.50
N ASP A 115 16.81 3.64 6.47
CA ASP A 115 16.46 4.55 7.57
C ASP A 115 15.20 5.39 7.28
N LEU A 116 14.30 4.89 6.44
CA LEU A 116 13.03 5.56 6.13
C LEU A 116 11.89 4.92 6.92
N GLU A 117 11.29 5.68 7.82
CA GLU A 117 10.00 5.32 8.44
C GLU A 117 8.85 5.51 7.44
N TYR A 118 8.81 4.72 6.38
CA TYR A 118 7.77 4.83 5.35
C TYR A 118 6.37 4.43 5.85
N ALA A 119 6.29 3.81 7.02
CA ALA A 119 5.03 3.57 7.73
C ALA A 119 4.52 4.81 8.48
N ASN A 120 5.36 5.84 8.66
CA ASN A 120 5.01 7.08 9.33
C ASN A 120 4.52 8.12 8.30
N PRO A 121 3.22 8.48 8.29
CA PRO A 121 2.69 9.43 7.31
C PRO A 121 3.27 10.84 7.46
N GLU A 122 3.76 11.22 8.65
CA GLU A 122 4.41 12.52 8.86
C GLU A 122 5.76 12.60 8.14
N VAL A 123 6.56 11.52 8.21
CA VAL A 123 7.83 11.40 7.49
C VAL A 123 7.59 11.41 5.98
N MET A 124 6.56 10.70 5.51
CA MET A 124 6.24 10.64 4.09
C MET A 124 5.73 11.96 3.52
N ARG A 125 5.04 12.79 4.31
CA ARG A 125 4.58 14.13 3.87
C ARG A 125 5.73 15.09 3.53
N ALA A 126 6.91 14.90 4.13
CA ALA A 126 8.09 15.71 3.81
C ALA A 126 8.78 15.29 2.51
N CYS A 127 8.45 14.10 1.97
CA CYS A 127 9.01 13.59 0.72
C CYS A 127 8.20 14.07 -0.49
N SER A 128 8.88 14.44 -1.58
CA SER A 128 8.21 14.81 -2.83
C SER A 128 7.80 13.57 -3.64
N GLY A 129 6.63 13.02 -3.33
CA GLY A 129 6.01 11.92 -4.08
C GLY A 129 5.17 12.42 -5.26
N GLN A 130 4.91 11.54 -6.22
CA GLN A 130 4.05 11.81 -7.37
C GLN A 130 2.67 11.19 -7.17
N SER A 131 1.62 12.00 -7.21
CA SER A 131 0.24 11.53 -7.09
C SER A 131 -0.27 10.95 -8.40
N ILE A 132 -1.03 9.86 -8.32
CA ILE A 132 -1.70 9.23 -9.46
C ILE A 132 -3.05 8.66 -9.03
N THR A 133 -4.06 8.85 -9.86
CA THR A 133 -5.38 8.25 -9.68
C THR A 133 -5.53 7.10 -10.66
N LEU A 134 -5.87 5.91 -10.15
CA LEU A 134 -6.11 4.71 -10.95
C LEU A 134 -7.62 4.45 -11.06
N SER A 135 -8.09 4.36 -12.30
CA SER A 135 -9.46 4.00 -12.65
C SER A 135 -9.63 2.49 -12.77
N PRO A 136 -10.87 1.97 -12.68
CA PRO A 136 -11.18 0.57 -12.96
C PRO A 136 -10.56 0.04 -14.26
N ASN A 137 -9.93 -1.14 -14.20
CA ASN A 137 -9.23 -1.80 -15.33
C ASN A 137 -8.12 -0.96 -16.00
N GLN A 138 -7.66 0.12 -15.39
CA GLN A 138 -6.65 0.98 -16.00
C GLN A 138 -5.27 0.30 -15.98
N GLN A 139 -4.57 0.39 -17.10
CA GLN A 139 -3.14 0.13 -17.17
C GLN A 139 -2.43 1.48 -17.27
N ALA A 140 -1.82 1.92 -16.18
CA ALA A 140 -1.15 3.20 -16.09
C ALA A 140 0.37 3.04 -16.22
N GLU A 141 1.01 4.07 -16.77
CA GLU A 141 2.46 4.19 -16.82
C GLU A 141 2.88 5.53 -16.22
N LEU A 142 3.89 5.51 -15.36
CA LEU A 142 4.41 6.68 -14.67
C LEU A 142 5.93 6.75 -14.84
N LYS A 143 6.45 7.94 -15.13
CA LYS A 143 7.88 8.23 -15.06
C LYS A 143 8.15 9.10 -13.85
N ILE A 144 9.12 8.70 -13.03
CA ILE A 144 9.46 9.41 -11.78
C ILE A 144 10.98 9.44 -11.58
N GLY A 145 11.48 10.57 -11.08
CA GLY A 145 12.88 10.73 -10.66
C GLY A 145 13.15 10.07 -9.31
N VAL A 146 14.40 9.64 -9.09
CA VAL A 146 14.80 9.04 -7.81
C VAL A 146 15.15 10.11 -6.79
N ILE A 147 14.53 10.02 -5.62
CA ILE A 147 14.85 10.79 -4.42
C ILE A 147 16.14 10.20 -3.84
N ASN A 148 17.25 10.93 -4.03
CA ASN A 148 18.53 10.56 -3.45
C ASN A 148 18.50 10.79 -1.94
N ARG A 149 18.69 9.72 -1.19
CA ARG A 149 18.94 9.72 0.25
C ARG A 149 20.38 9.27 0.47
N GLU A 150 21.17 10.13 1.11
CA GLU A 150 22.47 9.73 1.63
C GLU A 150 22.21 8.87 2.88
N SER A 151 22.55 7.58 2.80
CA SER A 151 22.66 6.72 3.99
C SER A 151 23.78 7.30 4.85
N ARG A 152 23.45 7.76 6.06
CA ARG A 152 24.43 8.38 6.95
C ARG A 152 25.20 7.34 7.75
#